data_AF-A0A6F9AE31-F1
#
_entry.id   AF-A0A6F9AE31-F1
#
_cell.length_a   1.000
_cell.length_b   1.000
_cell.length_c   1.000
_cell.angle_alpha   90.00
_cell.angle_beta   90.00
_cell.angle_gamma   90.00
#
_symmetry.space_group_name_H-M   'P 1'
#
loop_
_entity.id
_entity.type
_entity.pdbx_description
1 polymer ?
#
loop_
_entity_poly.entity_id
_entity_poly.type
_entity_poly.pdbx_seq_one_letter_code
_entity_poly.pdbx_strand_id
1 'polypeptide(L)'
;VSIPDTSSSCMRAVLEFMYCGLLSPCPDLEPIELIILSNRLCLPRLVALTEQHAVDELLQWAKKGVEIDGHVLAYLELAQFHNAKQLSAWCLHHICTNYNSICRKFPKDMKVMSPDNQRHFEKQRWPPVWFLKEEDRYLRSQKEREREEEILRKQRTKRGWCFSRHPSSSPH
;
A
#
# COMPACT_ATOMS: atom_id res chain seq x y z
N VAL A 1 -31.67 -4.06 30.38
CA VAL A 1 -30.24 -3.87 30.74
C VAL A 1 -29.66 -2.89 29.74
N SER A 2 -29.14 -1.75 30.19
CA SER A 2 -28.47 -0.79 29.30
C SER A 2 -26.99 -1.16 29.25
N ILE A 3 -26.46 -1.44 28.06
CA ILE A 3 -25.03 -1.62 27.88
C ILE A 3 -24.48 -0.24 27.47
N PRO A 4 -23.66 0.40 28.30
CA PRO A 4 -23.12 1.73 28.00
C PRO A 4 -22.16 1.67 26.82
N ASP A 5 -22.17 2.75 26.03
CA ASP A 5 -21.29 3.00 24.89
C ASP A 5 -21.39 1.93 23.79
N THR A 6 -22.61 1.68 23.32
CA THR A 6 -22.85 0.71 22.25
C THR A 6 -24.01 1.14 21.35
N SER A 7 -23.77 1.15 20.04
CA SER A 7 -24.77 1.36 19.02
C SER A 7 -25.75 0.19 18.90
N SER A 8 -26.96 0.50 18.46
CA SER A 8 -28.01 -0.53 18.23
C SER A 8 -27.57 -1.56 17.19
N SER A 9 -26.79 -1.14 16.18
CA SER A 9 -26.23 -2.02 15.14
C SER A 9 -25.22 -3.01 15.73
N CYS A 10 -24.26 -2.54 16.55
CA CYS A 10 -23.30 -3.42 17.21
C CYS A 10 -23.98 -4.41 18.17
N MET A 11 -24.97 -3.96 18.94
CA MET A 11 -25.72 -4.84 19.84
C MET A 11 -26.47 -5.94 19.06
N ARG A 12 -27.11 -5.55 17.95
CA ARG A 12 -27.80 -6.50 17.08
C ARG A 12 -26.82 -7.54 16.52
N ALA A 13 -25.66 -7.11 16.03
CA ALA A 13 -24.65 -8.01 15.50
C ALA A 13 -24.14 -9.02 16.56
N VAL A 14 -23.96 -8.57 17.82
CA VAL A 14 -23.62 -9.46 18.93
C VAL A 14 -24.74 -10.48 19.20
N LEU A 15 -25.99 -10.03 19.27
CA LEU A 15 -27.13 -10.92 19.50
C LEU A 15 -27.24 -11.95 18.38
N GLU A 16 -27.24 -11.52 17.12
CA GLU A 16 -27.28 -12.41 15.96
C GLU A 16 -26.12 -13.41 15.96
N PHE A 17 -24.92 -12.98 16.35
CA PHE A 17 -23.80 -13.89 16.52
C PHE A 17 -24.04 -14.93 17.62
N MET A 18 -24.59 -14.53 18.77
CA MET A 18 -24.88 -15.47 19.86
C MET A 18 -25.96 -16.50 19.49
N TYR A 19 -26.96 -16.11 18.70
CA TYR A 19 -28.05 -16.99 18.30
C TYR A 19 -27.72 -17.86 17.08
N CYS A 20 -27.02 -17.30 16.07
CA CYS A 20 -26.80 -17.95 14.78
C CYS A 20 -25.35 -18.39 14.56
N GLY A 21 -24.41 -17.91 15.38
CA GLY A 21 -22.98 -18.19 15.22
C GLY A 21 -22.34 -17.53 13.99
N LEU A 22 -22.99 -16.53 13.41
CA LEU A 22 -22.56 -15.83 12.19
C LEU A 22 -22.56 -14.32 12.42
N LEU A 23 -21.66 -13.61 11.73
CA LEU A 23 -21.72 -12.16 11.62
C LEU A 23 -22.59 -11.80 10.41
N SER A 24 -23.64 -11.00 10.62
CA SER A 24 -24.44 -10.43 9.53
C SER A 24 -24.13 -8.93 9.42
N PRO A 25 -23.32 -8.52 8.43
CA PRO A 25 -22.99 -7.12 8.23
C PRO A 25 -24.23 -6.27 7.95
N CYS A 26 -24.26 -5.08 8.53
CA CYS A 26 -25.28 -4.05 8.32
C CYS A 26 -24.57 -2.77 7.85
N PRO A 27 -25.14 -1.95 6.96
CA PRO A 27 -24.50 -0.70 6.51
C PRO A 27 -24.12 0.27 7.63
N ASP A 28 -24.82 0.22 8.77
CA ASP A 28 -24.54 1.07 9.94
C ASP A 28 -23.61 0.39 10.97
N LEU A 29 -22.95 -0.70 10.59
CA LEU A 29 -22.06 -1.45 11.48
C LEU A 29 -20.66 -0.87 11.42
N GLU A 30 -20.21 -0.29 12.53
CA GLU A 30 -18.84 0.19 12.67
C GLU A 30 -17.93 -0.95 13.17
N PRO A 31 -16.97 -1.45 12.37
CA PRO A 31 -16.20 -2.65 12.73
C PRO A 31 -15.37 -2.47 14.01
N ILE A 32 -14.80 -1.29 14.23
CA ILE A 32 -14.00 -1.01 15.42
C ILE A 32 -14.87 -1.02 16.69
N GLU A 33 -16.06 -0.42 16.64
CA GLU A 33 -16.99 -0.43 17.77
C GLU A 33 -17.40 -1.88 18.12
N LEU A 34 -17.71 -2.69 17.10
CA LEU A 34 -18.04 -4.09 17.30
C LEU A 34 -16.85 -4.89 17.86
N ILE A 35 -15.61 -4.62 17.43
CA ILE A 35 -14.41 -5.24 18.00
C ILE A 35 -14.27 -4.90 19.49
N ILE A 36 -14.45 -3.63 19.87
CA ILE A 36 -14.38 -3.18 21.27
C ILE A 36 -15.41 -3.93 22.11
N LEU A 37 -16.66 -3.96 21.65
CA LEU A 37 -17.76 -4.64 22.33
C LEU A 37 -17.50 -6.14 22.45
N SER A 38 -17.05 -6.77 21.36
CA SER A 38 -16.75 -8.21 21.33
C SER A 38 -15.60 -8.58 22.26
N ASN A 39 -14.58 -7.74 22.38
CA ASN A 39 -13.50 -7.90 23.34
C ASN A 39 -14.01 -7.77 24.79
N ARG A 40 -14.87 -6.77 25.08
CA ARG A 40 -15.49 -6.60 26.41
C ARG A 40 -16.34 -7.81 26.83
N LEU A 41 -17.01 -8.43 25.85
CA LEU A 41 -17.85 -9.61 26.05
C LEU A 41 -17.08 -10.94 25.95
N CYS A 42 -15.75 -10.89 25.75
CA CYS A 42 -14.90 -12.07 25.60
C CYS A 42 -15.35 -13.01 24.46
N LEU A 43 -15.70 -12.45 23.30
CA LEU A 43 -16.14 -13.17 22.09
C LEU A 43 -15.04 -13.17 21.01
N PRO A 44 -13.95 -13.96 21.17
CA PRO A 44 -12.79 -13.90 20.28
C PRO A 44 -13.11 -14.28 18.82
N ARG A 45 -14.07 -15.20 18.61
CA ARG A 45 -14.50 -15.58 17.26
C ARG A 45 -15.27 -14.44 16.57
N LEU A 46 -16.04 -13.65 17.31
CA LEU A 46 -16.72 -12.48 16.75
C LEU A 46 -15.72 -11.38 16.38
N VAL A 47 -14.69 -11.17 17.20
CA VAL A 47 -13.57 -10.27 16.86
C VAL A 47 -12.95 -10.70 15.52
N ALA A 48 -12.60 -11.98 15.37
CA ALA A 48 -12.00 -12.49 14.15
C ALA A 48 -12.88 -12.28 12.90
N LEU A 49 -14.19 -12.54 13.01
CA LEU A 49 -15.14 -12.31 11.91
C LEU A 49 -15.26 -10.82 11.57
N THR A 50 -15.22 -9.95 12.58
CA THR A 50 -15.32 -8.50 12.39
C THR A 50 -14.06 -7.93 11.75
N GLU A 51 -12.88 -8.42 12.15
CA GLU A 51 -11.60 -8.08 11.51
C GLU A 51 -11.60 -8.46 10.03
N GLN A 52 -12.08 -9.68 9.71
CA GLN A 52 -12.19 -10.12 8.32
C GLN A 52 -13.16 -9.23 7.54
N HIS A 53 -14.32 -8.91 8.12
CA HIS A 53 -15.30 -8.04 7.48
C HIS A 53 -14.71 -6.65 7.16
N ALA A 54 -14.00 -6.02 8.10
CA ALA A 54 -13.35 -4.73 7.86
C ALA A 54 -12.35 -4.78 6.70
N VAL A 55 -11.55 -5.85 6.61
CA VAL A 55 -10.62 -6.06 5.49
C VAL A 55 -11.37 -6.23 4.17
N ASP A 56 -12.44 -7.02 4.15
CA ASP A 56 -13.24 -7.26 2.95
C ASP A 56 -13.87 -5.96 2.44
N GLU A 57 -14.33 -5.07 3.31
CA GLU A 57 -14.84 -3.75 2.93
C GLU A 57 -13.77 -2.87 2.29
N LEU A 58 -12.58 -2.80 2.91
CA LEU A 58 -11.45 -2.05 2.36
C LEU A 58 -11.04 -2.60 0.98
N LEU A 59 -11.00 -3.92 0.81
CA LEU A 59 -10.70 -4.53 -0.48
C LEU A 59 -11.79 -4.25 -1.52
N GLN A 60 -13.06 -4.21 -1.13
CA GLN A 60 -14.15 -3.82 -2.03
C GLN A 60 -14.02 -2.36 -2.48
N TRP A 61 -13.66 -1.45 -1.57
CA TRP A 61 -13.42 -0.04 -1.91
C TRP A 61 -12.23 0.11 -2.85
N ALA A 62 -11.13 -0.59 -2.58
CA ALA A 62 -9.97 -0.62 -3.46
C ALA A 62 -10.32 -1.12 -4.86
N LYS A 63 -11.13 -2.17 -4.98
CA LYS A 63 -11.62 -2.69 -6.29
C LYS A 63 -12.48 -1.68 -7.05
N LYS A 64 -13.20 -0.81 -6.33
CA LYS A 64 -13.98 0.29 -6.92
C LYS A 64 -13.11 1.51 -7.29
N GLY A 65 -11.80 1.45 -7.05
CA GLY A 65 -10.86 2.55 -7.31
C GLY A 65 -10.87 3.63 -6.24
N VAL A 66 -11.44 3.36 -5.06
CA VAL A 66 -11.40 4.29 -3.93
C VAL A 66 -10.04 4.16 -3.23
N GLU A 67 -9.47 5.30 -2.86
CA GLU A 67 -8.20 5.39 -2.14
C GLU A 67 -8.36 4.93 -0.68
N ILE A 68 -7.83 3.74 -0.37
CA ILE A 68 -7.95 3.14 0.97
C ILE A 68 -6.78 3.48 1.90
N ASP A 69 -5.68 4.02 1.39
CA ASP A 69 -4.43 4.22 2.14
C ASP A 69 -4.64 5.01 3.45
N GLY A 70 -5.44 6.09 3.42
CA GLY A 70 -5.75 6.88 4.61
C GLY A 70 -6.60 6.11 5.64
N HIS A 71 -7.56 5.30 5.17
CA HIS A 71 -8.36 4.44 6.03
C HIS A 71 -7.48 3.37 6.70
N VAL A 72 -6.57 2.75 5.94
CA VAL A 72 -5.67 1.72 6.47
C VAL A 72 -4.76 2.27 7.58
N LEU A 73 -4.27 3.50 7.44
CA LEU A 73 -3.46 4.16 8.48
C LEU A 73 -4.26 4.38 9.77
N ALA A 74 -5.49 4.90 9.66
CA ALA A 74 -6.37 5.07 10.82
C ALA A 74 -6.75 3.72 11.46
N TYR A 75 -7.05 2.72 10.64
CA TYR A 75 -7.36 1.37 11.10
C TYR A 75 -6.19 0.72 11.83
N LEU A 76 -4.94 0.95 11.42
CA LEU A 76 -3.78 0.37 12.09
C LEU A 76 -3.70 0.81 13.56
N GLU A 77 -3.86 2.10 13.84
CA GLU A 77 -3.79 2.64 15.20
C GLU A 77 -4.92 2.08 16.07
N LEU A 78 -6.16 2.11 15.56
CA LEU A 78 -7.34 1.59 16.27
C LEU A 78 -7.24 0.08 16.49
N ALA A 79 -6.77 -0.68 15.49
CA ALA A 79 -6.62 -2.11 15.58
C ALA A 79 -5.55 -2.51 16.62
N GLN A 80 -4.41 -1.82 16.64
CA GLN A 80 -3.38 -2.06 17.66
C GLN A 80 -3.89 -1.70 19.06
N PHE A 81 -4.57 -0.56 19.20
CA PHE A 81 -5.10 -0.09 20.48
C PHE A 81 -6.16 -1.03 21.06
N HIS A 82 -7.05 -1.56 20.21
CA HIS A 82 -8.11 -2.48 20.61
C HIS A 82 -7.74 -3.97 20.48
N ASN A 83 -6.45 -4.29 20.34
CA ASN A 83 -5.94 -5.67 20.27
C ASN A 83 -6.58 -6.53 19.15
N ALA A 84 -6.90 -5.89 18.02
CA ALA A 84 -7.32 -6.53 16.79
C ALA A 84 -6.07 -6.97 15.99
N LYS A 85 -5.62 -8.19 16.25
CA LYS A 85 -4.34 -8.72 15.73
C LYS A 85 -4.36 -9.00 14.23
N GLN A 86 -5.45 -9.53 13.68
CA GLN A 86 -5.49 -9.89 12.26
C GLN A 86 -5.63 -8.63 11.41
N LEU A 87 -6.47 -7.70 11.85
CA LEU A 87 -6.66 -6.43 11.16
C LEU A 87 -5.39 -5.58 11.18
N SER A 88 -4.73 -5.46 12.33
CA SER A 88 -3.45 -4.75 12.43
C SER A 88 -2.35 -5.39 11.57
N ALA A 89 -2.25 -6.72 11.55
CA ALA A 89 -1.30 -7.43 10.69
C ALA A 89 -1.56 -7.16 9.20
N TRP A 90 -2.84 -7.15 8.79
CA TRP A 90 -3.21 -6.84 7.42
C TRP A 90 -2.90 -5.38 7.05
N CYS A 91 -3.20 -4.43 7.94
CA CYS A 91 -2.86 -3.01 7.73
C CYS A 91 -1.34 -2.80 7.59
N LEU A 92 -0.53 -3.42 8.45
CA LEU A 92 0.93 -3.38 8.35
C LEU A 92 1.40 -3.90 6.98
N HIS A 93 0.84 -5.03 6.53
CA HIS A 93 1.19 -5.62 5.25
C HIS A 93 0.83 -4.71 4.07
N HIS A 94 -0.37 -4.13 4.06
CA HIS A 94 -0.78 -3.17 3.01
C HIS A 94 0.13 -1.95 2.97
N ILE A 95 0.47 -1.40 4.14
CA ILE A 95 1.36 -0.24 4.25
C ILE A 95 2.77 -0.57 3.75
N CYS A 96 3.32 -1.72 4.13
CA CYS A 96 4.66 -2.14 3.69
C CYS A 96 4.72 -2.39 2.18
N THR A 97 3.66 -2.97 1.60
CA THR A 97 3.58 -3.27 0.17
C THR A 97 3.45 -2.01 -0.68
N ASN A 98 2.70 -1.02 -0.18
CA ASN A 98 2.45 0.26 -0.85
C ASN A 98 3.28 1.42 -0.28
N TYR A 99 4.39 1.11 0.40
CA TYR A 99 5.12 2.06 1.26
C TYR A 99 5.49 3.36 0.54
N ASN A 100 6.07 3.26 -0.66
CA ASN A 100 6.50 4.44 -1.42
C ASN A 100 5.34 5.38 -1.79
N SER A 101 4.17 4.81 -2.11
CA SER A 101 2.97 5.57 -2.43
C SER A 101 2.44 6.28 -1.18
N ILE A 102 2.31 5.54 -0.08
CA ILE A 102 1.79 6.05 1.19
C ILE A 102 2.69 7.12 1.77
N CYS A 103 4.03 6.95 1.75
CA CYS A 103 4.95 7.99 2.22
C CYS A 103 4.87 9.29 1.42
N ARG A 104 4.51 9.23 0.13
CA ARG A 104 4.33 10.43 -0.71
C ARG A 104 3.00 11.13 -0.39
N LYS A 105 1.93 10.37 -0.18
CA LYS A 105 0.59 10.89 0.08
C LYS A 105 0.40 11.37 1.54
N PHE A 106 0.91 10.60 2.50
CA PHE A 106 0.71 10.77 3.94
C PHE A 106 2.05 10.88 4.72
N PRO A 107 2.94 11.84 4.39
CA PRO A 107 4.24 11.95 5.04
C PRO A 107 4.16 12.36 6.51
N LYS A 108 3.08 13.03 6.93
CA LYS A 108 2.87 13.44 8.33
C LYS A 108 2.46 12.24 9.17
N ASP A 109 1.46 11.49 8.72
CA ASP A 109 0.93 10.35 9.47
C ASP A 109 2.02 9.29 9.66
N MET A 110 2.79 8.98 8.61
CA MET A 110 3.92 8.06 8.70
C MET A 110 4.99 8.47 9.72
N LYS A 111 5.17 9.77 9.99
CA LYS A 111 6.11 10.28 11.00
C LYS A 111 5.54 10.28 12.41
N VAL A 112 4.21 10.38 12.55
CA VAL A 112 3.53 10.40 13.85
C VAL A 112 3.30 8.98 14.38
N MET A 113 3.27 7.97 13.50
CA MET A 113 3.20 6.55 13.87
C MET A 113 4.23 6.16 14.94
N SER A 114 3.89 5.17 15.76
CA SER A 114 4.77 4.69 16.83
C SER A 114 6.16 4.29 16.32
N PRO A 115 7.22 4.42 17.15
CA PRO A 115 8.58 4.07 16.74
C PRO A 115 8.72 2.59 16.34
N ASP A 116 7.91 1.71 16.94
CA ASP A 116 7.88 0.30 16.58
C ASP A 116 7.29 0.08 15.17
N ASN A 117 6.21 0.80 14.84
CA ASN A 117 5.63 0.77 13.49
C ASN A 117 6.60 1.33 12.45
N GLN A 118 7.28 2.45 12.74
CA GLN A 118 8.30 3.02 11.84
C GLN A 118 9.43 2.03 11.53
N ARG A 119 9.98 1.38 12.57
CA ARG A 119 11.00 0.33 12.42
C ARG A 119 10.47 -0.86 11.62
N HIS A 120 9.22 -1.25 11.84
CA HIS A 120 8.58 -2.32 11.09
C HIS A 120 8.50 -1.97 9.60
N PHE A 121 8.04 -0.77 9.26
CA PHE A 121 7.94 -0.31 7.89
C PHE A 121 9.31 -0.25 7.20
N GLU A 122 10.32 0.32 7.85
CA GLU A 122 11.68 0.40 7.29
C GLU A 122 12.26 -0.98 6.95
N LYS A 123 11.98 -1.98 7.81
CA LYS A 123 12.47 -3.35 7.65
C LYS A 123 11.70 -4.14 6.60
N GLN A 124 10.38 -3.99 6.54
CA GLN A 124 9.49 -4.80 5.71
C GLN A 124 9.02 -4.11 4.42
N ARG A 125 9.49 -2.89 4.14
CA ARG A 125 9.09 -2.14 2.95
C ARG A 125 9.37 -2.88 1.65
N TRP A 126 8.41 -2.74 0.74
CA TRP A 126 8.51 -3.17 -0.63
C TRP A 126 8.39 -1.96 -1.59
N PRO A 127 9.22 -1.89 -2.65
CA PRO A 127 10.39 -2.72 -2.91
C PRO A 127 11.54 -2.50 -1.89
N PRO A 128 12.37 -3.51 -1.61
CA PRO A 128 13.49 -3.38 -0.70
C PRO A 128 14.53 -2.35 -1.16
N VAL A 129 15.28 -1.78 -0.22
CA VAL A 129 16.28 -0.72 -0.50
C VAL A 129 17.33 -1.15 -1.51
N TRP A 130 17.82 -2.38 -1.38
CA TRP A 130 18.87 -2.92 -2.24
C TRP A 130 18.36 -3.03 -3.67
N PHE A 131 17.09 -3.40 -3.87
CA PHE A 131 16.49 -3.52 -5.19
C PHE A 131 16.41 -2.16 -5.87
N LEU A 132 15.98 -1.13 -5.13
CA LEU A 132 15.94 0.25 -5.65
C LEU A 132 17.34 0.77 -6.03
N LYS A 133 18.38 0.39 -5.28
CA LYS A 133 19.78 0.74 -5.61
C LYS A 133 20.26 0.03 -6.87
N GLU A 134 19.92 -1.25 -7.03
CA GLU A 134 20.28 -2.05 -8.20
C GLU A 134 19.56 -1.53 -9.46
N GLU A 135 18.27 -1.21 -9.34
CA GLU A 135 17.47 -0.62 -10.40
C GLU A 135 18.04 0.74 -10.86
N ASP A 136 18.39 1.62 -9.93
CA ASP A 136 19.06 2.90 -10.25
C ASP A 136 20.40 2.69 -10.96
N ARG A 137 21.20 1.71 -10.52
CA ARG A 137 22.45 1.33 -11.21
C ARG A 137 22.16 0.86 -12.64
N TYR A 138 21.20 -0.05 -12.81
CA TYR A 138 20.83 -0.60 -14.11
C TYR A 138 20.35 0.48 -15.09
N LEU A 139 19.46 1.36 -14.64
CA LEU A 139 18.94 2.47 -15.45
C LEU A 139 20.04 3.45 -15.87
N ARG A 140 21.03 3.69 -14.99
CA ARG A 140 22.19 4.52 -15.35
C ARG A 140 23.05 3.86 -16.43
N SER A 141 23.35 2.57 -16.29
CA SER A 141 24.12 1.83 -17.30
C SER A 141 23.37 1.71 -18.64
N GLN A 142 22.05 1.52 -18.62
CA GLN A 142 21.20 1.59 -19.82
C GLN A 142 21.39 2.93 -20.55
N LYS A 143 21.24 4.03 -19.82
CA LYS A 143 21.37 5.39 -20.36
C LYS A 143 22.78 5.69 -20.87
N GLU A 144 23.81 5.12 -20.26
CA GLU A 144 25.19 5.22 -20.73
C GLU A 144 25.38 4.50 -22.07
N ARG A 145 24.89 3.26 -22.19
CA ARG A 145 24.91 2.51 -23.47
C ARG A 145 24.16 3.24 -24.58
N GLU A 146 22.97 3.76 -24.30
CA GLU A 146 22.19 4.54 -25.28
C GLU A 146 22.96 5.78 -25.78
N ARG A 147 23.68 6.47 -24.90
CA ARG A 147 24.53 7.62 -25.29
C ARG A 147 25.72 7.17 -26.13
N GLU A 148 26.40 6.08 -25.77
CA GLU A 148 27.51 5.53 -26.55
C GLU A 148 27.06 5.12 -27.95
N GLU A 149 25.92 4.44 -28.05
CA GLU A 149 25.30 4.07 -29.32
C GLU A 149 24.92 5.31 -30.16
N GLU A 150 24.38 6.35 -29.53
CA GLU A 150 24.05 7.60 -30.21
C GLU A 150 25.32 8.31 -30.73
N ILE A 151 26.42 8.30 -29.96
CA ILE A 151 27.72 8.83 -30.38
C ILE A 151 28.27 8.02 -31.56
N LEU A 152 28.23 6.69 -31.49
CA LEU A 152 28.67 5.80 -32.58
C LEU A 152 27.82 6.01 -33.84
N ARG A 153 26.51 6.16 -33.71
CA ARG A 153 25.60 6.47 -34.82
C ARG A 153 25.95 7.81 -35.46
N LYS A 154 26.16 8.88 -34.66
CA LYS A 154 26.60 10.19 -35.15
C LYS A 154 27.97 10.12 -35.85
N GLN A 155 28.91 9.33 -35.33
CA GLN A 155 30.21 9.13 -35.99
C GLN A 155 30.07 8.39 -37.33
N ARG A 156 29.24 7.34 -37.42
CA ARG A 156 28.98 6.63 -38.68
C ARG A 156 28.36 7.55 -39.74
N THR A 157 27.38 8.38 -39.36
CA THR A 157 26.77 9.35 -40.29
C THR A 157 27.79 10.38 -40.77
N LYS A 158 28.69 10.88 -39.90
CA LYS A 158 29.76 11.81 -40.30
C LYS A 158 30.75 11.21 -41.28
N ARG A 159 31.12 9.93 -41.13
CA ARG A 159 32.04 9.23 -42.05
C ARG A 159 31.42 8.92 -43.41
N GLY A 160 30.09 8.81 -43.50
CA GLY A 160 29.36 8.61 -44.77
C GLY A 160 29.34 9.84 -45.69
N TRP A 161 29.56 11.05 -45.16
CA TRP A 161 29.53 12.30 -45.93
C TRP A 161 30.88 12.65 -46.59
N CYS A 162 31.93 11.85 -46.36
CA CYS A 162 33.26 12.07 -46.93
C CYS A 162 33.50 11.36 -48.28
N PHE A 163 32.51 10.66 -48.85
CA PHE A 163 32.63 10.00 -50.15
C PHE A 163 32.09 10.79 -51.34
N SER A 164 31.70 12.05 -51.17
CA SER A 164 31.22 12.89 -52.28
C SER A 164 32.12 14.10 -52.54
N ARG A 165 33.41 13.87 -52.79
CA ARG A 165 34.35 14.79 -53.48
C ARG A 165 35.49 13.93 -54.02
N HIS A 166 35.95 13.93 -55.28
CA HIS A 166 35.71 14.68 -56.52
C HIS A 166 36.36 13.85 -57.67
N PRO A 167 36.25 14.20 -58.98
CA PRO A 167 37.32 15.04 -59.52
C PRO A 167 36.84 16.16 -60.45
N SER A 168 37.45 17.32 -60.21
CA SER A 168 37.79 18.37 -61.17
C SER A 168 37.86 17.91 -62.63
N SER A 169 36.98 18.46 -63.48
CA SER A 169 37.23 18.61 -64.92
C SER A 169 37.80 20.01 -65.18
N SER A 170 39.08 20.04 -65.56
CA SER A 170 39.83 21.22 -66.01
C SER A 170 39.37 21.72 -67.40
N PRO A 171 39.75 22.95 -67.81
CA PRO A 171 39.03 23.76 -68.78
C PRO A 171 39.51 23.54 -70.22
N HIS A 172 38.57 23.67 -71.17
CA HIS A 172 38.81 24.04 -72.57
C HIS A 172 37.64 24.88 -73.08
#